data_AF-A0AAV5L0V3-F1
#
_entry.id   AF-A0AAV5L0V3-F1
#
_cell.length_a   1.000
_cell.length_b   1.000
_cell.length_c   1.000
_cell.angle_alpha   90.00
_cell.angle_beta   90.00
_cell.angle_gamma   90.00
#
_symmetry.space_group_name_H-M   'P 1'
#
loop_
_entity.id
_entity.type
_entity.pdbx_description
1 polymer ?
#
loop_
_entity_poly.entity_id
_entity_poly.type
_entity_poly.pdbx_seq_one_letter_code
_entity_poly.pdbx_strand_id
1 'polypeptide(L)'
;MADEWRIEGNGEDFRIKYDVPSGATVISLLPGSRLQEVTRMLPIFANTMQQLRDSYSELMNVILVAPNQHVDKYVSRAIHNWPVPAIPIPGGTPYLKYDAFNASKVALCTSGTVAMELQLARLPCICTYRAHPLTEWVIQYKAKIPYISLPNILLDCPVIPEVLFEACSPVKLASWLNELIGDKALQEKQIVAAGKVMELICPSKRPVNNFGKQDTGLIISSYSPSMIAASTILGFVKP
;
A
#
# COMPACT_ATOMS: atom_id res chain seq x y z
N MET A 1 12.98 -6.88 -17.61
CA MET A 1 13.31 -5.54 -17.08
C MET A 1 12.33 -5.10 -15.99
N ALA A 2 11.01 -5.29 -16.13
CA ALA A 2 10.07 -4.96 -15.05
C ALA A 2 10.23 -5.78 -13.75
N ASP A 3 10.65 -7.06 -13.83
CA ASP A 3 10.83 -7.93 -12.65
C ASP A 3 12.06 -7.62 -11.79
N GLU A 4 13.04 -6.88 -12.33
CA GLU A 4 14.30 -6.59 -11.64
C GLU A 4 14.12 -5.73 -10.37
N TRP A 5 12.97 -5.05 -10.26
CA TRP A 5 12.66 -4.11 -9.18
C TRP A 5 11.62 -4.65 -8.19
N ARG A 6 11.15 -5.89 -8.37
CA ARG A 6 10.20 -6.50 -7.43
C ARG A 6 10.92 -6.80 -6.12
N ILE A 7 10.35 -6.35 -5.00
CA ILE A 7 10.84 -6.75 -3.69
C ILE A 7 10.14 -8.06 -3.32
N GLU A 8 10.91 -9.13 -3.33
CA GLU A 8 10.43 -10.45 -2.92
C GLU A 8 10.49 -10.58 -1.40
N GLY A 9 9.38 -11.02 -0.83
CA GLY A 9 9.28 -11.51 0.54
C GLY A 9 8.73 -12.93 0.51
N ASN A 10 8.94 -13.68 1.58
CA ASN A 10 8.52 -15.06 1.67
C ASN A 10 7.11 -15.18 2.27
N GLY A 11 6.10 -15.24 1.40
CA GLY A 11 4.71 -15.40 1.80
C GLY A 11 4.40 -16.77 2.43
N GLU A 12 5.13 -17.82 2.06
CA GLU A 12 4.96 -19.17 2.63
C GLU A 12 5.46 -19.23 4.06
N ASP A 13 6.68 -18.71 4.31
CA ASP A 13 7.24 -18.61 5.65
C ASP A 13 6.36 -17.73 6.55
N PHE A 14 5.80 -16.64 6.00
CA PHE A 14 4.84 -15.83 6.74
C PHE A 14 3.62 -16.64 7.15
N ARG A 15 3.03 -17.39 6.22
CA ARG A 15 1.84 -18.20 6.50
C ARG A 15 2.13 -19.28 7.55
N ILE A 16 3.28 -19.94 7.48
CA ILE A 16 3.71 -20.92 8.48
C ILE A 16 3.93 -20.25 9.84
N LYS A 17 4.63 -19.12 9.88
CA LYS A 17 4.98 -18.42 11.12
C LYS A 17 3.76 -17.91 11.90
N TYR A 18 2.69 -17.55 11.21
CA TYR A 18 1.47 -16.99 11.81
C TYR A 18 0.26 -17.92 11.68
N ASP A 19 0.48 -19.22 11.40
CA ASP A 19 -0.56 -20.24 11.29
C ASP A 19 -1.72 -19.84 10.36
N VAL A 20 -1.39 -19.19 9.24
CA VAL A 20 -2.36 -18.77 8.22
C VAL A 20 -2.74 -19.97 7.35
N PRO A 21 -4.01 -20.38 7.29
CA PRO A 21 -4.45 -21.49 6.46
C PRO A 21 -4.08 -21.30 4.98
N SER A 22 -3.77 -22.39 4.28
CA SER A 22 -3.40 -22.34 2.85
C SER A 22 -4.53 -21.79 1.97
N GLY A 23 -5.79 -22.06 2.33
CA GLY A 23 -6.98 -21.53 1.65
C GLY A 23 -7.38 -20.11 2.05
N ALA A 24 -6.74 -19.53 3.07
CA ALA A 24 -7.15 -18.24 3.60
C ALA A 24 -6.92 -17.10 2.60
N THR A 25 -7.97 -16.28 2.44
CA THR A 25 -7.90 -14.99 1.76
C THR A 25 -7.33 -13.97 2.74
N VAL A 26 -6.08 -13.58 2.49
CA VAL A 26 -5.36 -12.63 3.35
C VAL A 26 -5.47 -11.22 2.77
N ILE A 27 -5.95 -10.26 3.57
CA ILE A 27 -6.03 -8.84 3.21
C ILE A 27 -5.09 -8.02 4.08
N SER A 28 -4.18 -7.28 3.45
CA SER A 28 -3.30 -6.34 4.14
C SER A 28 -3.98 -5.00 4.37
N LEU A 29 -3.88 -4.47 5.59
CA LEU A 29 -4.48 -3.21 6.02
C LEU A 29 -3.40 -2.27 6.53
N LEU A 30 -3.27 -1.11 5.90
CA LEU A 30 -2.27 -0.11 6.22
C LEU A 30 -2.99 1.19 6.65
N PRO A 31 -3.39 1.31 7.94
CA PRO A 31 -4.27 2.38 8.42
C PRO A 31 -3.59 3.76 8.51
N GLY A 32 -2.26 3.83 8.35
CA GLY A 32 -1.51 5.09 8.30
C GLY A 32 -0.42 5.18 9.35
N SER A 33 0.35 6.27 9.29
CA SER A 33 1.49 6.48 10.18
C SER A 33 1.23 7.47 11.31
N ARG A 34 0.17 8.29 11.17
CA ARG A 34 -0.23 9.28 12.17
C ARG A 34 -1.43 8.78 12.96
N LEU A 35 -1.41 9.01 14.28
CA LEU A 35 -2.49 8.59 15.16
C LEU A 35 -3.87 9.08 14.68
N GLN A 36 -3.97 10.34 14.23
CA GLN A 36 -5.24 10.91 13.75
C GLN A 36 -5.78 10.25 12.48
N GLU A 37 -4.89 9.76 11.61
CA GLU A 37 -5.29 9.02 10.41
C GLU A 37 -5.81 7.64 10.82
N VAL A 38 -5.04 6.96 11.68
CA VAL A 38 -5.36 5.61 12.18
C VAL A 38 -6.67 5.60 12.97
N THR A 39 -6.92 6.59 13.84
CA THR A 39 -8.15 6.65 14.63
C THR A 39 -9.42 6.83 13.79
N ARG A 40 -9.29 7.39 12.58
CA ARG A 40 -10.40 7.53 11.63
C ARG A 40 -10.54 6.32 10.72
N MET A 41 -9.42 5.82 10.21
CA MET A 41 -9.39 4.78 9.18
C MET A 41 -9.58 3.38 9.74
N LEU A 42 -9.01 3.09 10.92
CA LEU A 42 -9.04 1.75 11.49
C LEU A 42 -10.48 1.25 11.80
N PRO A 43 -11.40 2.07 12.35
CA PRO A 43 -12.81 1.67 12.49
C PRO A 43 -13.51 1.43 11.15
N ILE A 44 -13.21 2.21 10.11
CA ILE A 44 -13.75 2.02 8.76
C ILE A 44 -13.28 0.67 8.21
N PHE A 45 -11.99 0.35 8.38
CA PHE A 45 -11.44 -0.95 7.98
C PHE A 45 -12.08 -2.10 8.76
N ALA A 46 -12.24 -1.98 10.09
CA ALA A 46 -12.93 -3.00 10.88
C ALA A 46 -14.34 -3.28 10.34
N ASN A 47 -15.14 -2.24 10.14
CA ASN A 47 -16.49 -2.37 9.60
C ASN A 47 -16.50 -2.93 8.17
N THR A 48 -15.49 -2.61 7.36
CA THR A 48 -15.33 -3.19 6.01
C THR A 48 -15.10 -4.70 6.11
N MET A 49 -14.21 -5.12 7.00
CA MET A 49 -13.86 -6.53 7.19
C MET A 49 -15.02 -7.32 7.79
N GLN A 50 -15.81 -6.68 8.66
CA GLN A 50 -17.06 -7.26 9.16
C GLN A 50 -18.04 -7.58 8.03
N GLN A 51 -18.18 -6.70 7.03
CA GLN A 51 -19.05 -6.94 5.88
C GLN A 51 -18.54 -8.05 4.96
N LEU A 52 -17.22 -8.27 4.93
CA LEU A 52 -16.60 -9.31 4.10
C LEU A 52 -16.51 -10.68 4.79
N ARG A 53 -16.80 -10.75 6.10
CA ARG A 53 -16.64 -11.96 6.91
C ARG A 53 -17.34 -13.17 6.27
N ASP A 54 -18.57 -12.99 5.81
CA ASP A 54 -19.40 -14.08 5.30
C ASP A 54 -19.18 -14.35 3.80
N SER A 55 -18.43 -13.47 3.11
CA SER A 55 -18.10 -13.60 1.69
C SER A 55 -16.94 -14.57 1.42
N TYR A 56 -16.14 -14.88 2.44
CA TYR A 56 -14.96 -15.72 2.32
C TYR A 56 -14.94 -16.75 3.46
N SER A 57 -14.74 -18.03 3.13
CA SER A 57 -14.71 -19.13 4.11
C SER A 57 -13.62 -18.94 5.18
N GLU A 58 -12.49 -18.38 4.78
CA GLU A 58 -11.34 -18.10 5.65
C GLU A 58 -10.77 -16.71 5.31
N LEU A 59 -11.27 -15.68 5.97
CA LEU A 59 -10.76 -14.32 5.86
C LEU A 59 -9.75 -14.03 6.97
N MET A 60 -8.54 -13.61 6.59
CA MET A 60 -7.51 -13.17 7.53
C MET A 60 -7.01 -11.78 7.20
N ASN A 61 -6.71 -11.03 8.26
CA ASN A 61 -6.27 -9.65 8.14
C ASN A 61 -4.83 -9.52 8.60
N VAL A 62 -4.03 -8.80 7.85
CA VAL A 62 -2.70 -8.39 8.30
C VAL A 62 -2.70 -6.89 8.48
N ILE A 63 -2.53 -6.41 9.70
CA ILE A 63 -2.57 -4.97 10.01
C ILE A 63 -1.13 -4.49 10.16
N LEU A 64 -0.65 -3.71 9.20
CA LEU A 64 0.70 -3.17 9.23
C LEU A 64 0.75 -1.88 10.02
N VAL A 65 1.44 -1.92 11.15
CA VAL A 65 1.52 -0.83 12.11
C VAL A 65 2.76 0.00 11.78
N ALA A 66 2.59 1.32 11.60
CA ALA A 66 3.74 2.20 11.44
C ALA A 66 4.61 2.26 12.71
N PRO A 67 5.93 2.53 12.61
CA PRO A 67 6.83 2.64 13.76
C PRO A 67 6.56 3.90 14.59
N ASN A 68 5.42 3.93 15.28
CA ASN A 68 4.96 5.02 16.12
C ASN A 68 4.24 4.43 17.34
N GLN A 69 4.78 4.70 18.53
CA GLN A 69 4.28 4.13 19.79
C GLN A 69 2.80 4.44 20.07
N HIS A 70 2.31 5.61 19.67
CA HIS A 70 0.90 5.95 19.86
C HIS A 70 -0.02 5.16 18.93
N VAL A 71 0.42 4.95 17.69
CA VAL A 71 -0.29 4.14 16.69
C VAL A 71 -0.31 2.68 17.15
N ASP A 72 0.83 2.14 17.55
CA ASP A 72 0.97 0.77 18.06
C ASP A 72 0.05 0.49 19.25
N LYS A 73 0.05 1.37 20.26
CA LYS A 73 -0.86 1.27 21.41
C LYS A 73 -2.33 1.37 21.03
N TYR A 74 -2.68 2.12 19.99
CA TYR A 74 -4.06 2.25 19.54
C TYR A 74 -4.52 1.01 18.76
N VAL A 75 -3.69 0.54 17.82
CA VAL A 75 -3.96 -0.65 17.02
C VAL A 75 -4.07 -1.89 17.92
N SER A 76 -3.13 -2.08 18.85
CA SER A 76 -3.16 -3.20 19.80
C SER A 76 -4.47 -3.25 20.59
N ARG A 77 -4.99 -2.09 21.02
CA ARG A 77 -6.30 -2.00 21.70
C ARG A 77 -7.47 -2.31 20.78
N ALA A 78 -7.44 -1.80 19.55
CA ALA A 78 -8.51 -1.98 18.58
C ALA A 78 -8.62 -3.44 18.11
N ILE A 79 -7.50 -4.17 18.03
CA ILE A 79 -7.46 -5.56 17.56
C ILE A 79 -8.20 -6.53 18.49
N HIS A 80 -8.30 -6.25 19.79
CA HIS A 80 -9.03 -7.11 20.72
C HIS A 80 -10.51 -7.31 20.34
N ASN A 81 -11.12 -6.32 19.70
CA ASN A 81 -12.52 -6.39 19.23
C ASN A 81 -12.59 -6.46 17.69
N TRP A 82 -11.54 -6.95 17.04
CA TRP A 82 -11.53 -7.02 15.57
C TRP A 82 -12.54 -8.06 15.07
N PRO A 83 -13.31 -7.78 14.00
CA PRO A 83 -14.38 -8.67 13.58
C PRO A 83 -13.92 -9.97 12.92
N VAL A 84 -12.64 -10.12 12.61
CA VAL A 84 -12.08 -11.31 11.93
C VAL A 84 -10.69 -11.61 12.51
N PRO A 85 -10.08 -12.78 12.26
CA PRO A 85 -8.70 -13.02 12.67
C PRO A 85 -7.76 -11.95 12.09
N ALA A 86 -6.95 -11.34 12.94
CA ALA A 86 -6.05 -10.26 12.55
C ALA A 86 -4.65 -10.43 13.16
N ILE A 87 -3.63 -10.27 12.33
CA ILE A 87 -2.22 -10.34 12.69
C ILE A 87 -1.65 -8.91 12.64
N PRO A 88 -1.36 -8.28 13.79
CA PRO A 88 -0.62 -7.02 13.80
C PRO A 88 0.85 -7.27 13.45
N ILE A 89 1.35 -6.54 12.45
CA ILE A 89 2.77 -6.53 12.10
C ILE A 89 3.38 -5.22 12.61
N PRO A 90 4.30 -5.28 13.58
CA PRO A 90 4.91 -4.09 14.14
C PRO A 90 5.76 -3.35 13.11
N GLY A 91 5.84 -2.04 13.25
CA GLY A 91 6.68 -1.21 12.40
C GLY A 91 8.17 -1.45 12.65
N GLY A 92 8.99 -1.17 11.64
CA GLY A 92 10.46 -1.31 11.75
C GLY A 92 11.01 -2.66 11.34
N THR A 93 10.17 -3.61 10.92
CA THR A 93 10.58 -4.91 10.34
C THR A 93 10.28 -4.93 8.83
N PRO A 94 11.16 -4.35 7.98
CA PRO A 94 10.88 -4.21 6.54
C PRO A 94 10.69 -5.56 5.85
N TYR A 95 11.51 -6.57 6.16
CA TYR A 95 11.39 -7.91 5.55
C TYR A 95 10.03 -8.55 5.84
N LEU A 96 9.64 -8.57 7.11
CA LEU A 96 8.36 -9.12 7.56
C LEU A 96 7.15 -8.44 6.91
N LYS A 97 7.26 -7.13 6.61
CA LYS A 97 6.24 -6.40 5.86
C LYS A 97 6.09 -6.93 4.43
N TYR A 98 7.20 -7.19 3.72
CA TYR A 98 7.15 -7.74 2.36
C TYR A 98 6.74 -9.22 2.34
N ASP A 99 7.05 -9.98 3.39
CA ASP A 99 6.54 -11.33 3.59
C ASP A 99 5.02 -11.32 3.74
N ALA A 100 4.49 -10.41 4.58
CA ALA A 100 3.07 -10.16 4.72
C ALA A 100 2.40 -9.73 3.40
N PHE A 101 3.06 -8.88 2.60
CA PHE A 101 2.55 -8.47 1.30
C PHE A 101 2.45 -9.65 0.33
N ASN A 102 3.49 -10.49 0.24
CA ASN A 102 3.46 -11.67 -0.63
C ASN A 102 2.51 -12.77 -0.12
N ALA A 103 2.18 -12.80 1.17
CA ALA A 103 1.12 -13.66 1.70
C ALA A 103 -0.29 -13.14 1.39
N SER A 104 -0.44 -11.83 1.09
CA SER A 104 -1.71 -11.14 0.90
C SER A 104 -2.20 -11.21 -0.55
N LYS A 105 -3.53 -11.21 -0.74
CA LYS A 105 -4.15 -11.17 -2.06
C LYS A 105 -4.39 -9.73 -2.54
N VAL A 106 -4.80 -8.85 -1.63
CA VAL A 106 -5.03 -7.43 -1.89
C VAL A 106 -4.70 -6.60 -0.65
N ALA A 107 -4.56 -5.27 -0.81
CA ALA A 107 -4.34 -4.35 0.30
C ALA A 107 -5.25 -3.10 0.30
N LEU A 108 -5.58 -2.61 1.50
CA LEU A 108 -6.10 -1.25 1.72
C LEU A 108 -4.99 -0.38 2.30
N CYS A 109 -4.73 0.78 1.71
CA CYS A 109 -3.72 1.71 2.20
C CYS A 109 -4.24 3.13 2.32
N THR A 110 -3.65 3.90 3.26
CA THR A 110 -4.06 5.29 3.54
C THR A 110 -3.16 6.38 2.98
N SER A 111 -2.11 6.02 2.23
CA SER A 111 -1.12 6.95 1.71
C SER A 111 -0.68 6.60 0.30
N GLY A 112 -0.47 7.64 -0.52
CA GLY A 112 0.14 7.52 -1.85
C GLY A 112 1.57 6.97 -1.83
N THR A 113 2.31 7.13 -0.73
CA THR A 113 3.66 6.53 -0.59
C THR A 113 3.61 5.05 -0.27
N VAL A 114 2.61 4.61 0.48
CA VAL A 114 2.40 3.19 0.78
C VAL A 114 1.89 2.47 -0.46
N ALA A 115 1.06 3.13 -1.28
CA ALA A 115 0.67 2.62 -2.58
C ALA A 115 1.91 2.25 -3.43
N MET A 116 2.97 3.06 -3.40
CA MET A 116 4.22 2.77 -4.09
C MET A 116 4.91 1.50 -3.58
N GLU A 117 4.96 1.28 -2.26
CA GLU A 117 5.53 0.06 -1.68
C GLU A 117 4.73 -1.20 -2.07
N LEU A 118 3.41 -1.08 -2.16
CA LEU A 118 2.54 -2.17 -2.60
C LEU A 118 2.73 -2.47 -4.09
N GLN A 119 2.93 -1.45 -4.93
CA GLN A 119 3.30 -1.63 -6.33
C GLN A 119 4.66 -2.32 -6.47
N LEU A 120 5.66 -1.96 -5.66
CA LEU A 120 6.95 -2.66 -5.59
C LEU A 120 6.81 -4.14 -5.21
N ALA A 121 5.87 -4.46 -4.33
CA ALA A 121 5.56 -5.82 -3.93
C ALA A 121 4.62 -6.55 -4.92
N ARG A 122 4.17 -5.89 -6.00
CA ARG A 122 3.17 -6.39 -6.95
C ARG A 122 1.86 -6.82 -6.29
N LEU A 123 1.50 -6.18 -5.17
CA LEU A 123 0.27 -6.45 -4.44
C LEU A 123 -0.83 -5.46 -4.90
N PRO A 124 -1.91 -5.94 -5.55
CA PRO A 124 -3.02 -5.08 -5.92
C PRO A 124 -3.62 -4.40 -4.68
N CYS A 125 -3.96 -3.12 -4.80
CA CYS A 125 -4.41 -2.34 -3.67
C CYS A 125 -5.49 -1.32 -4.04
N ILE A 126 -6.11 -0.78 -2.99
CA ILE A 126 -7.04 0.35 -3.05
C ILE A 126 -6.47 1.44 -2.15
N CYS A 127 -6.35 2.65 -2.70
CA CYS A 127 -5.96 3.82 -1.94
C CYS A 127 -7.20 4.44 -1.29
N THR A 128 -7.16 4.63 0.01
CA THR A 128 -8.32 5.04 0.81
C THR A 128 -7.94 6.18 1.73
N TYR A 129 -8.79 7.18 1.93
CA TYR A 129 -8.45 8.24 2.89
C TYR A 129 -9.69 8.92 3.42
N ARG A 130 -9.73 9.18 4.72
CA ARG A 130 -10.77 9.96 5.39
C ARG A 130 -10.13 11.11 6.14
N ALA A 131 -10.39 12.35 5.72
CA ALA A 131 -9.88 13.53 6.41
C ALA A 131 -10.92 14.03 7.43
N HIS A 132 -10.58 15.11 8.14
CA HIS A 132 -11.60 15.83 8.90
C HIS A 132 -12.56 16.53 7.93
N PRO A 133 -13.89 16.54 8.13
CA PRO A 133 -14.85 17.08 7.16
C PRO A 133 -14.54 18.51 6.68
N LEU A 134 -14.12 19.40 7.59
CA LEU A 134 -13.66 20.75 7.23
C LEU A 134 -12.46 20.75 6.28
N THR A 135 -11.51 19.83 6.50
CA THR A 135 -10.35 19.65 5.63
C THR A 135 -10.75 19.07 4.27
N GLU A 136 -11.69 18.11 4.25
CA GLU A 136 -12.22 17.55 3.00
C GLU A 136 -12.85 18.64 2.14
N TRP A 137 -13.69 19.49 2.73
CA TRP A 137 -14.33 20.60 2.03
C TRP A 137 -13.32 21.59 1.42
N VAL A 138 -12.27 21.96 2.17
CA VAL A 138 -11.21 22.84 1.66
C VAL A 138 -10.40 22.18 0.55
N ILE A 139 -10.07 20.89 0.69
CA ILE A 139 -9.33 20.15 -0.33
C ILE A 139 -10.16 20.03 -1.60
N GLN A 140 -11.43 19.62 -1.51
CA GLN A 140 -12.32 19.52 -2.68
C GLN A 140 -12.45 20.88 -3.40
N TYR A 141 -12.47 21.98 -2.64
CA TYR A 141 -12.53 23.32 -3.23
C TYR A 141 -11.23 23.77 -3.92
N LYS A 142 -10.07 23.27 -3.48
CA LYS A 142 -8.74 23.71 -3.97
C LYS A 142 -7.97 22.68 -4.79
N ALA A 143 -8.43 21.44 -4.86
CA ALA A 143 -7.71 20.36 -5.53
C ALA A 143 -7.66 20.62 -7.05
N LYS A 144 -6.44 20.74 -7.58
CA LYS A 144 -6.16 20.86 -9.01
C LYS A 144 -5.60 19.58 -9.63
N ILE A 145 -5.40 18.53 -8.83
CA ILE A 145 -4.76 17.28 -9.24
C ILE A 145 -5.83 16.18 -9.28
N PRO A 146 -5.95 15.42 -10.39
CA PRO A 146 -7.00 14.40 -10.54
C PRO A 146 -6.80 13.15 -9.67
N TYR A 147 -5.58 12.91 -9.19
CA TYR A 147 -5.19 11.72 -8.43
C TYR A 147 -4.41 12.09 -7.17
N ILE A 148 -4.52 11.27 -6.12
CA ILE A 148 -3.76 11.42 -4.87
C ILE A 148 -2.63 10.40 -4.76
N SER A 149 -2.80 9.20 -5.32
CA SER A 149 -1.76 8.18 -5.26
C SER A 149 -0.63 8.48 -6.24
N LEU A 150 0.62 8.36 -5.78
CA LEU A 150 1.79 8.62 -6.61
C LEU A 150 1.81 7.77 -7.89
N PRO A 151 1.46 6.46 -7.87
CA PRO A 151 1.36 5.65 -9.10
C PRO A 151 0.38 6.23 -10.13
N ASN A 152 -0.81 6.66 -9.72
CA ASN A 152 -1.79 7.23 -10.62
C ASN A 152 -1.37 8.60 -11.14
N ILE A 153 -0.72 9.43 -10.32
CA ILE A 153 -0.16 10.72 -10.73
C ILE A 153 0.94 10.53 -11.79
N LEU A 154 1.83 9.57 -11.60
CA LEU A 154 2.94 9.31 -12.54
C LEU A 154 2.46 8.75 -13.88
N LEU A 155 1.42 7.92 -13.86
CA LEU A 155 0.84 7.34 -15.08
C LEU A 155 -0.27 8.19 -15.71
N ASP A 156 -0.68 9.27 -15.04
CA ASP A 156 -1.87 10.07 -15.38
C ASP A 156 -3.12 9.21 -15.66
N CYS A 157 -3.29 8.13 -14.89
CA CYS A 157 -4.29 7.09 -15.13
C CYS A 157 -4.83 6.53 -13.81
N PRO A 158 -6.15 6.28 -13.65
CA PRO A 158 -6.72 5.70 -12.44
C PRO A 158 -6.53 4.19 -12.41
N VAL A 159 -5.28 3.74 -12.23
CA VAL A 159 -4.97 2.30 -12.19
C VAL A 159 -5.28 1.72 -10.82
N ILE A 160 -4.88 2.43 -9.76
CA ILE A 160 -5.23 2.08 -8.38
C ILE A 160 -6.56 2.76 -8.05
N PRO A 161 -7.62 2.02 -7.66
CA PRO A 161 -8.86 2.64 -7.22
C PRO A 161 -8.61 3.56 -6.02
N GLU A 162 -9.09 4.80 -6.11
CA GLU A 162 -9.00 5.79 -5.04
C GLU A 162 -10.38 6.03 -4.42
N VAL A 163 -10.56 5.61 -3.17
CA VAL A 163 -11.81 5.80 -2.41
C VAL A 163 -11.56 6.81 -1.30
N LEU A 164 -11.83 8.08 -1.62
CA LEU A 164 -11.40 9.21 -0.82
C LEU A 164 -12.57 9.92 -0.16
N PHE A 165 -12.29 10.55 0.97
CA PHE A 165 -13.18 11.45 1.70
C PHE A 165 -14.51 10.77 2.07
N GLU A 166 -15.65 11.44 1.82
CA GLU A 166 -16.98 10.89 2.10
C GLU A 166 -17.29 9.60 1.36
N ALA A 167 -16.63 9.35 0.22
CA ALA A 167 -16.78 8.07 -0.47
C ALA A 167 -16.11 6.92 0.27
N CYS A 168 -15.15 7.18 1.17
CA CYS A 168 -14.46 6.19 2.00
C CYS A 168 -15.38 5.63 3.09
N SER A 169 -16.36 4.83 2.65
CA SER A 169 -17.33 4.14 3.50
C SER A 169 -17.08 2.63 3.50
N PRO A 170 -17.41 1.92 4.59
CA PRO A 170 -17.21 0.47 4.68
C PRO A 170 -17.86 -0.32 3.54
N VAL A 171 -19.07 0.08 3.12
CA VAL A 171 -19.82 -0.57 2.03
C VAL A 171 -19.08 -0.44 0.70
N LYS A 172 -18.60 0.77 0.39
CA LYS A 172 -17.87 1.01 -0.86
C LYS A 172 -16.52 0.29 -0.87
N LEU A 173 -15.82 0.26 0.26
CA LEU A 173 -14.57 -0.47 0.39
C LEU A 173 -14.76 -1.99 0.26
N ALA A 174 -15.81 -2.54 0.85
CA ALA A 174 -16.13 -3.96 0.73
C ALA A 174 -16.47 -4.33 -0.72
N SER A 175 -17.24 -3.50 -1.42
CA SER A 175 -17.54 -3.68 -2.85
C SER A 175 -16.27 -3.70 -3.69
N TRP A 176 -15.39 -2.71 -3.51
CA TRP A 176 -14.12 -2.65 -4.25
C TRP A 176 -13.19 -3.81 -3.94
N LEU A 177 -13.14 -4.27 -2.68
CA LEU A 177 -12.34 -5.43 -2.31
C LEU A 177 -12.88 -6.71 -2.97
N ASN A 178 -14.19 -6.93 -2.95
CA ASN A 178 -14.79 -8.09 -3.62
C ASN A 178 -14.50 -8.10 -5.12
N GLU A 179 -14.65 -6.94 -5.77
CA GLU A 179 -14.35 -6.77 -7.19
C GLU A 179 -12.87 -7.04 -7.47
N LEU A 180 -11.96 -6.40 -6.72
CA LEU A 180 -10.52 -6.56 -6.92
C LEU A 180 -10.05 -7.99 -6.62
N ILE A 181 -10.63 -8.68 -5.64
CA ILE A 181 -10.29 -10.07 -5.30
C ILE A 181 -10.82 -11.06 -6.36
N GLY A 182 -11.98 -10.77 -6.95
CA GLY A 182 -12.66 -11.63 -7.92
C GLY A 182 -12.18 -11.43 -9.37
N ASP A 183 -11.74 -10.23 -9.72
CA ASP A 183 -11.34 -9.87 -11.09
C ASP A 183 -9.81 -9.94 -11.27
N LYS A 184 -9.36 -11.02 -11.92
CA LYS A 184 -7.94 -11.20 -12.27
C LYS A 184 -7.43 -10.16 -13.28
N ALA A 185 -8.28 -9.64 -14.16
CA ALA A 185 -7.87 -8.64 -15.14
C ALA A 185 -7.59 -7.29 -14.46
N LEU A 186 -8.37 -6.93 -13.43
CA LEU A 186 -8.08 -5.75 -12.60
C LEU A 186 -6.78 -5.88 -11.82
N GLN A 187 -6.52 -7.06 -11.23
CA GLN A 187 -5.25 -7.35 -10.55
C GLN A 187 -4.07 -7.24 -11.52
N GLU A 188 -4.16 -7.88 -12.68
CA GLU A 188 -3.12 -7.85 -13.71
C GLU A 188 -2.87 -6.43 -14.21
N LYS A 189 -3.93 -5.64 -14.42
CA LYS A 189 -3.81 -4.23 -14.81
C LYS A 189 -2.98 -3.42 -13.80
N GLN A 190 -3.20 -3.63 -12.50
CA GLN A 190 -2.39 -3.00 -11.47
C GLN A 190 -0.94 -3.50 -11.48
N ILE A 191 -0.72 -4.81 -11.62
CA ILE A 191 0.62 -5.41 -11.67
C ILE A 191 1.42 -4.89 -12.86
N VAL A 192 0.82 -4.81 -14.04
CA VAL A 192 1.46 -4.26 -15.26
C VAL A 192 1.78 -2.77 -15.06
N ALA A 193 0.85 -2.00 -14.49
CA ALA A 193 1.07 -0.59 -14.20
C ALA A 193 2.18 -0.36 -13.19
N ALA A 194 2.31 -1.21 -12.16
CA ALA A 194 3.45 -1.17 -11.25
C ALA A 194 4.79 -1.24 -12.00
N GLY A 195 4.87 -2.05 -13.06
CA GLY A 195 6.09 -2.17 -13.88
C GLY A 195 6.43 -0.87 -14.59
N LYS A 196 5.42 -0.22 -15.18
CA LYS A 196 5.56 1.08 -15.84
C LYS A 196 5.96 2.19 -14.87
N VAL A 197 5.37 2.21 -13.67
CA VAL A 197 5.72 3.18 -12.62
C VAL A 197 7.20 3.04 -12.23
N MET A 198 7.69 1.80 -12.11
CA MET A 198 9.11 1.56 -11.81
C MET A 198 10.05 2.05 -12.91
N GLU A 199 9.71 1.84 -14.18
CA GLU A 199 10.49 2.34 -15.32
C GLU A 199 10.57 3.88 -15.34
N LEU A 200 9.52 4.57 -14.90
CA LEU A 200 9.50 6.04 -14.82
C LEU A 200 10.36 6.58 -13.67
N ILE A 201 10.39 5.90 -12.53
CA ILE A 201 11.11 6.35 -11.32
C ILE A 201 12.59 5.97 -11.37
N CYS A 202 12.92 4.82 -11.96
CA CYS A 202 14.28 4.34 -12.12
C CYS A 202 14.69 4.46 -13.60
N PRO A 203 15.14 5.65 -14.05
CA PRO A 203 15.60 5.78 -15.42
C PRO A 203 16.75 4.80 -15.65
N SER A 204 16.58 3.91 -16.64
CA SER A 204 17.61 3.01 -17.17
C SER A 204 18.93 3.76 -17.26
N LYS A 205 20.02 3.16 -16.77
CA LYS A 205 21.40 3.68 -16.82
C LYS A 205 21.58 4.56 -18.06
N ARG A 206 21.63 5.89 -17.87
CA ARG A 206 22.15 6.77 -18.94
C ARG A 206 23.55 6.22 -19.28
N PRO A 207 23.93 6.10 -20.56
CA PRO A 207 25.29 5.73 -20.88
C PRO A 207 26.18 6.80 -20.24
N VAL A 208 26.93 6.40 -19.21
CA VAL A 208 27.95 7.24 -18.60
C VAL A 208 28.97 7.43 -19.71
N ASN A 209 28.91 8.59 -20.36
CA ASN A 209 29.95 9.01 -21.27
C ASN A 209 31.29 8.95 -20.52
N ASN A 210 32.24 8.24 -21.12
CA ASN A 210 33.60 8.03 -20.64
C ASN A 210 34.19 9.26 -19.94
N PHE A 211 34.28 9.20 -18.61
CA PHE A 211 35.31 9.90 -17.87
C PHE A 211 35.72 9.05 -16.67
N GLY A 212 36.96 8.56 -16.72
CA GLY A 212 37.78 8.25 -15.57
C GLY A 212 37.34 7.08 -14.69
N LYS A 213 38.15 6.01 -14.72
CA LYS A 213 38.25 5.02 -13.64
C LYS A 213 38.11 5.68 -12.26
N GLN A 214 37.19 5.19 -11.44
CA GLN A 214 37.48 4.73 -10.08
C GLN A 214 36.27 4.03 -9.46
N ASP A 215 36.59 2.98 -8.71
CA ASP A 215 35.68 2.09 -7.97
C ASP A 215 34.59 2.81 -7.19
N THR A 216 33.37 2.27 -7.21
CA THR A 216 32.43 2.32 -6.08
C THR A 216 31.34 1.27 -6.28
N GLY A 217 31.66 0.03 -5.91
CA GLY A 217 30.64 -0.89 -5.43
C GLY A 217 30.26 -0.45 -4.02
N LEU A 218 29.16 0.29 -3.88
CA LEU A 218 28.43 0.64 -2.65
C LEU A 218 27.44 1.76 -3.04
N ILE A 219 26.36 1.96 -2.28
CA ILE A 219 25.34 3.05 -2.40
C ILE A 219 24.07 2.70 -3.20
N ILE A 220 23.35 1.60 -2.89
CA ILE A 220 21.87 1.58 -2.95
C ILE A 220 21.30 0.63 -1.85
N SER A 221 21.74 0.75 -0.59
CA SER A 221 21.08 0.05 0.54
C SER A 221 20.45 0.99 1.57
N SER A 222 20.43 2.29 1.30
CA SER A 222 20.10 3.32 2.31
C SER A 222 18.91 4.22 1.98
N TYR A 223 18.23 4.05 0.84
CA TYR A 223 17.12 4.93 0.48
C TYR A 223 15.78 4.38 0.98
N SER A 224 15.16 5.11 1.91
CA SER A 224 13.79 4.83 2.33
C SER A 224 12.81 5.21 1.21
N PRO A 225 11.64 4.57 1.11
CA PRO A 225 10.62 4.89 0.10
C PRO A 225 10.18 6.37 0.10
N SER A 226 10.24 7.04 1.26
CA SER A 226 10.04 8.50 1.35
C SER A 226 11.13 9.30 0.64
N MET A 227 12.39 8.85 0.65
CA MET A 227 13.48 9.52 -0.08
C MET A 227 13.34 9.35 -1.60
N ILE A 228 12.86 8.18 -2.06
CA ILE A 228 12.57 7.94 -3.48
C ILE A 228 11.42 8.82 -3.96
N ALA A 229 10.34 8.94 -3.17
CA ALA A 229 9.24 9.85 -3.47
C ALA A 229 9.70 11.31 -3.50
N ALA A 230 10.52 11.74 -2.53
CA ALA A 230 11.04 13.11 -2.47
C ALA A 230 11.98 13.44 -3.62
N SER A 231 12.90 12.54 -3.99
CA SER A 231 13.81 12.75 -5.13
C SER A 231 13.07 12.79 -6.46
N THR A 232 12.00 11.99 -6.59
CA THR A 232 11.14 11.98 -7.78
C THR A 232 10.43 13.32 -7.93
N ILE A 233 9.83 13.85 -6.86
CA ILE A 233 9.16 15.17 -6.88
C ILE A 233 10.15 16.30 -7.22
N LEU A 234 11.39 16.24 -6.69
CA LEU A 234 12.42 17.26 -6.97
C LEU A 234 13.02 17.14 -8.38
N GLY A 235 13.05 15.93 -8.96
CA GLY A 235 13.52 15.67 -10.31
C GLY A 235 12.46 15.88 -11.40
N PHE A 236 11.18 15.94 -11.03
CA PHE A 236 10.06 16.15 -11.97
C PHE A 236 9.89 17.63 -12.31
N VAL A 237 10.86 18.21 -13.02
CA VAL A 237 10.65 19.48 -13.75
C VAL A 237 10.14 19.12 -15.13
N LYS A 238 8.85 19.34 -15.37
CA LYS A 238 8.22 19.18 -16.68
C LYS A 238 8.86 20.18 -17.66
N PRO A 239 9.27 19.77 -18.87
CA PRO A 239 9.68 20.71 -19.91
C PRO A 239 8.51 21.59 -20.37
#